data_AF-A0A9D0II19-F1
#
_entry.id   AF-A0A9D0II19-F1
#
_cell.length_a   1.000
_cell.length_b   1.000
_cell.length_c   1.000
_cell.angle_alpha   90.00
_cell.angle_beta   90.00
_cell.angle_gamma   90.00
#
_symmetry.space_group_name_H-M   'P 1'
#
loop_
_entity.id
_entity.type
_entity.pdbx_description
1 polymer ?
#
loop_
_entity_poly.entity_id
_entity_poly.type
_entity_poly.pdbx_seq_one_letter_code
_entity_poly.pdbx_strand_id
1 'polypeptide(L)'
;MSLVWQKQADGVDYQVRRAGRTLRLYTNGVFHSQYNPARPVTGSVWDLLLVPAFFYPPAELQRILVLGVGGGAVIQNLRRFVQPQQIVGVELN
;
A
#
# COMPACT_ATOMS: atom_id res chain seq x y z
N MET A 1 5.32 -7.70 18.47
CA MET A 1 4.78 -6.71 17.50
C MET A 1 4.56 -5.41 18.27
N SER A 2 5.21 -4.30 17.91
CA SER A 2 5.18 -3.04 18.69
C SER A 2 4.35 -1.96 18.01
N LEU A 3 3.71 -1.08 18.80
CA LEU A 3 3.04 0.10 18.28
C LEU A 3 4.08 1.13 17.82
N VAL A 4 3.91 1.69 16.62
CA VAL A 4 4.77 2.74 16.04
C VAL A 4 4.03 4.07 16.04
N TRP A 5 2.73 4.03 15.73
CA TRP A 5 1.88 5.20 15.66
C TRP A 5 0.42 4.80 15.88
N GLN A 6 -0.36 5.71 16.44
CA GLN A 6 -1.80 5.54 16.65
C GLN A 6 -2.51 6.88 16.46
N LYS A 7 -3.72 6.84 15.90
CA LYS A 7 -4.63 7.98 15.82
C LYS A 7 -6.07 7.49 15.94
N GLN A 8 -6.85 8.22 16.72
CA GLN A 8 -8.30 8.10 16.71
C GLN A 8 -8.89 9.27 15.92
N ALA A 9 -9.79 8.99 14.99
CA ALA A 9 -10.51 9.98 14.20
C ALA A 9 -11.88 9.42 13.82
N ASP A 10 -12.94 10.22 14.00
CA ASP A 10 -14.31 9.85 13.62
C ASP A 10 -14.77 8.47 14.13
N GLY A 11 -14.36 8.12 15.35
CA GLY A 11 -14.66 6.82 15.97
C GLY A 11 -13.84 5.63 15.43
N VAL A 12 -12.87 5.88 14.56
CA VAL A 12 -11.97 4.87 14.00
C VAL A 12 -10.59 4.93 14.65
N ASP A 13 -10.09 3.78 15.11
CA ASP A 13 -8.75 3.62 15.66
C ASP A 13 -7.78 3.11 14.59
N TYR A 14 -6.86 3.97 14.16
CA TYR A 14 -5.81 3.65 13.22
C TYR A 14 -4.51 3.37 13.96
N GLN A 15 -3.87 2.24 13.68
CA GLN A 15 -2.60 1.87 14.29
C GLN A 15 -1.59 1.42 13.23
N VAL A 16 -0.39 1.97 13.29
CA VAL A 16 0.77 1.40 12.59
C VAL A 16 1.57 0.60 13.59
N ARG A 17 1.76 -0.69 13.31
CA ARG A 17 2.54 -1.61 14.15
C ARG A 17 3.72 -2.18 13.37
N ARG A 18 4.82 -2.44 14.08
CA ARG A 18 6.01 -3.08 13.51
C ARG A 18 6.05 -4.57 13.87
N ALA A 19 6.22 -5.40 12.85
CA ALA A 19 6.43 -6.85 12.93
C ALA A 19 7.75 -7.19 12.22
N GLY A 20 8.86 -7.25 12.98
CA GLY A 20 10.19 -7.34 12.39
C GLY A 20 10.49 -6.12 11.52
N ARG A 21 10.77 -6.35 10.23
CA ARG A 21 11.01 -5.29 9.22
C ARG A 21 9.74 -4.79 8.53
N THR A 22 8.59 -5.39 8.83
CA THR A 22 7.32 -5.05 8.19
C THR A 22 6.57 -4.03 9.04
N LEU A 23 6.10 -2.95 8.40
CA LEU A 23 5.09 -2.05 8.96
C LEU A 23 3.71 -2.53 8.54
N ARG A 24 2.77 -2.55 9.49
CA ARG A 24 1.39 -3.02 9.27
C ARG A 24 0.42 -1.95 9.74
N LEU A 25 -0.51 -1.59 8.87
CA LEU A 25 -1.63 -0.72 9.20
C LEU A 25 -2.80 -1.58 9.70
N TYR A 26 -3.37 -1.16 10.82
CA TYR A 26 -4.58 -1.72 11.38
C TYR A 26 -5.63 -0.62 11.51
N THR A 27 -6.88 -0.98 11.24
CA THR A 27 -8.06 -0.12 11.42
C THR A 27 -9.03 -0.86 12.33
N ASN A 28 -9.36 -0.28 13.48
CA ASN A 28 -10.18 -0.92 14.52
C ASN A 28 -9.66 -2.33 14.90
N GLY A 29 -8.33 -2.47 15.00
CA GLY A 29 -7.67 -3.74 15.31
C GLY A 29 -7.61 -4.74 14.16
N VAL A 30 -8.24 -4.48 13.01
CA VAL A 30 -8.23 -5.35 11.83
C VAL A 30 -7.04 -5.01 10.94
N PHE A 31 -6.31 -6.03 10.48
CA PHE A 31 -5.21 -5.86 9.53
C PHE A 31 -5.73 -5.28 8.21
N HIS A 32 -5.18 -4.15 7.81
CA HIS A 32 -5.60 -3.45 6.59
C HIS A 32 -4.59 -3.63 5.46
N SER A 33 -3.32 -3.29 5.72
CA SER A 33 -2.25 -3.35 4.73
C SER A 33 -0.87 -3.47 5.38
N GLN A 34 0.15 -3.82 4.60
CA GLN A 34 1.53 -3.91 5.08
C GLN A 34 2.57 -3.46 4.06
N TYR A 35 3.71 -3.03 4.58
CA TYR A 35 4.86 -2.61 3.79
C TYR A 35 6.15 -3.18 4.36
N ASN A 36 6.98 -3.76 3.50
CA ASN A 36 8.34 -4.16 3.79
C ASN A 36 9.24 -3.84 2.58
N PRO A 37 10.19 -2.90 2.69
CA PRO A 37 11.03 -2.50 1.57
C PRO A 37 11.91 -3.65 1.02
N ALA A 38 12.23 -4.63 1.85
CA ALA A 38 13.01 -5.81 1.46
C ALA A 38 12.13 -6.92 0.85
N ARG A 39 10.80 -6.84 1.02
CA ARG A 39 9.84 -7.82 0.50
C ARG A 39 8.61 -7.10 -0.08
N PRO A 40 8.73 -6.48 -1.27
CA PRO A 40 7.68 -5.67 -1.88
C PRO A 40 6.45 -6.50 -2.31
N VAL A 41 6.65 -7.75 -2.75
CA VAL A 41 5.58 -8.71 -3.04
C VAL A 41 5.39 -9.61 -1.82
N THR A 42 4.18 -9.60 -1.27
CA THR A 42 3.87 -10.20 0.03
C THR A 42 3.23 -11.58 -0.04
N GLY A 43 2.74 -11.98 -1.21
CA GLY A 43 1.86 -13.13 -1.41
C GLY A 43 0.40 -12.86 -0.97
N SER A 44 0.00 -11.59 -0.80
CA SER A 44 -1.36 -11.23 -0.40
C SER A 44 -2.21 -10.80 -1.58
N VAL A 45 -3.53 -10.68 -1.37
CA VAL A 45 -4.48 -10.20 -2.40
C VAL A 45 -4.08 -8.84 -2.98
N TRP A 46 -3.40 -7.99 -2.21
CA TRP A 46 -2.94 -6.68 -2.66
C TRP A 46 -1.90 -6.75 -3.79
N ASP A 47 -1.14 -7.85 -3.88
CA ASP A 47 -0.17 -8.03 -4.96
C ASP A 47 -0.87 -8.23 -6.32
N LEU A 48 -2.12 -8.73 -6.32
CA LEU A 48 -2.90 -8.94 -7.54
C LEU A 48 -3.27 -7.62 -8.23
N LEU A 49 -3.35 -6.52 -7.48
CA LEU A 49 -3.58 -5.18 -8.06
C LEU A 49 -2.44 -4.72 -8.97
N LEU A 50 -1.24 -5.30 -8.80
CA LEU A 50 -0.07 -4.98 -9.63
C LEU A 50 -0.03 -5.81 -10.92
N VAL A 51 -0.61 -7.01 -10.92
CA VAL A 51 -0.50 -7.97 -12.03
C VAL A 51 -0.90 -7.37 -13.38
N PRO A 52 -2.02 -6.62 -13.52
CA PRO A 52 -2.41 -6.05 -14.80
C PRO A 52 -1.36 -5.12 -15.42
N ALA A 53 -0.56 -4.43 -14.59
CA ALA A 53 0.47 -3.51 -15.08
C ALA A 53 1.59 -4.22 -15.85
N PHE A 54 1.81 -5.51 -15.60
CA PHE A 54 2.84 -6.30 -16.29
C PHE A 54 2.41 -6.85 -17.65
N PHE A 55 1.15 -6.65 -18.05
CA PHE A 55 0.71 -6.96 -19.42
C PHE A 55 1.03 -5.83 -20.41
N TYR A 56 1.47 -4.67 -19.91
CA TYR A 56 1.92 -3.57 -20.75
C TYR A 56 3.44 -3.64 -20.95
N PRO A 57 3.94 -3.25 -22.13
CA PRO A 57 5.34 -2.97 -22.37
C PRO A 57 5.97 -2.09 -21.27
N PRO A 58 7.26 -2.32 -20.94
CA PRO A 58 7.99 -1.46 -20.01
C PRO A 58 7.89 0.02 -20.40
N ALA A 59 7.69 0.88 -19.40
CA ALA A 59 7.53 2.33 -19.56
C ALA A 59 6.33 2.77 -20.42
N GLU A 60 5.34 1.93 -20.69
CA GLU A 60 4.11 2.40 -21.36
C GLU A 60 3.17 3.13 -20.38
N LEU A 61 3.06 2.62 -19.15
CA LEU A 61 2.20 3.18 -18.12
C LEU A 61 2.84 4.41 -17.45
N GLN A 62 2.54 5.60 -17.97
CA GLN A 62 3.12 6.86 -17.49
C GLN A 62 2.37 7.52 -16.33
N ARG A 63 1.06 7.33 -16.25
CA ARG A 63 0.20 7.97 -15.26
C ARG A 63 -0.77 6.95 -14.68
N ILE A 64 -0.83 6.86 -13.36
CA ILE A 64 -1.66 5.88 -12.65
C ILE A 64 -2.55 6.59 -11.65
N LEU A 65 -3.84 6.27 -11.67
CA LEU A 65 -4.83 6.68 -10.68
C LEU A 65 -5.15 5.50 -9.77
N VAL A 66 -4.96 5.68 -8.46
CA VAL A 66 -5.31 4.70 -7.43
C VAL A 66 -6.52 5.22 -6.66
N LEU A 67 -7.65 4.54 -6.81
CA LEU A 67 -8.90 4.84 -6.12
C LEU A 67 -9.02 3.93 -4.89
N GLY A 68 -9.00 4.51 -3.69
CA GLY A 68 -8.83 3.78 -2.43
C GLY A 68 -7.36 3.36 -2.27
N VAL A 69 -6.60 4.07 -1.44
CA VAL A 69 -5.15 3.84 -1.34
C VAL A 69 -4.80 2.74 -0.35
N GLY A 70 -5.71 2.39 0.57
CA GLY A 70 -5.55 1.24 1.47
C GLY A 70 -4.25 1.28 2.30
N GLY A 71 -3.80 2.48 2.71
CA GLY A 71 -2.53 2.68 3.41
C GLY A 71 -1.29 2.82 2.52
N GLY A 72 -1.44 2.81 1.19
CA GLY A 72 -0.40 3.20 0.22
C GLY A 72 0.63 2.12 -0.12
N ALA A 73 0.45 0.87 0.32
CA ALA A 73 1.39 -0.21 0.02
C ALA A 73 1.51 -0.49 -1.49
N VAL A 74 0.38 -0.54 -2.20
CA VAL A 74 0.36 -0.76 -3.65
C VAL A 74 1.06 0.38 -4.41
N ILE A 75 0.98 1.62 -3.92
CA ILE A 75 1.65 2.78 -4.51
C ILE A 75 3.18 2.57 -4.49
N GLN A 76 3.72 2.02 -3.39
CA GLN A 76 5.15 1.71 -3.33
C GLN A 76 5.56 0.61 -4.32
N ASN A 77 4.69 -0.38 -4.53
CA ASN A 77 4.92 -1.42 -5.53
C ASN A 77 4.87 -0.85 -6.95
N LEU A 78 3.90 -0.01 -7.28
CA LEU A 78 3.80 0.67 -8.57
C LEU A 78 5.03 1.55 -8.85
N ARG A 79 5.50 2.31 -7.86
CA ARG A 79 6.76 3.08 -7.98
C ARG A 79 7.96 2.18 -8.26
N ARG A 80 8.05 1.02 -7.61
CA ARG A 80 9.20 0.12 -7.74
C ARG A 80 9.23 -0.62 -9.08
N PHE A 81 8.09 -1.15 -9.50
CA PHE A 81 8.02 -2.10 -10.61
C PHE A 81 7.57 -1.46 -11.93
N VAL A 82 6.67 -0.47 -11.88
CA VAL A 82 6.11 0.17 -13.08
C VAL A 82 6.83 1.49 -13.40
N GLN A 83 7.31 2.19 -12.36
CA GLN A 83 8.04 3.46 -12.48
C GLN A 83 7.30 4.52 -13.32
N PRO A 84 6.00 4.78 -13.08
CA PRO A 84 5.27 5.81 -13.81
C PRO A 84 5.79 7.20 -13.44
N GLN A 85 5.65 8.16 -14.37
CA GLN A 85 5.94 9.58 -14.11
C GLN A 85 5.03 10.18 -13.03
N GLN A 86 3.77 9.73 -12.95
CA GLN A 86 2.81 10.26 -11.98
C GLN A 86 1.94 9.15 -11.39
N ILE A 87 1.72 9.23 -10.07
CA ILE A 87 0.69 8.46 -9.38
C ILE A 87 -0.18 9.43 -8.60
N VAL A 88 -1.48 9.39 -8.84
CA VAL A 88 -2.49 10.11 -8.07
C VAL A 88 -3.25 9.10 -7.22
N GLY A 89 -3.26 9.30 -5.91
CA GLY A 89 -4.07 8.52 -4.98
C GLY A 89 -5.27 9.33 -4.51
N VAL A 90 -6.46 8.74 -4.54
CA VAL A 90 -7.70 9.34 -4.02
C VAL A 90 -8.25 8.44 -2.92
N GLU A 91 -8.48 9.00 -1.75
CA GLU A 91 -9.01 8.33 -0.55
C GLU A 91 -10.06 9.23 0.10
N LEU A 92 -11.07 8.64 0.73
CA LEU A 92 -12.21 9.39 1.30
C LEU A 92 -12.05 9.70 2.80
N ASN A 93 -10.97 9.21 3.43
CA ASN A 93 -10.75 9.23 4.88
C ASN A 93 -9.78 10.32 5.33
#